data_AF-A0A183USZ7-F1
#
_entry.id   AF-A0A183USZ7-F1
#
_cell.length_a   1.000
_cell.length_b   1.000
_cell.length_c   1.000
_cell.angle_alpha   90.00
_cell.angle_beta   90.00
_cell.angle_gamma   90.00
#
_symmetry.space_group_name_H-M   'P 1'
#
loop_
_entity.id
_entity.type
_entity.pdbx_description
1 polymer ?
#
loop_
_entity_poly.entity_id
_entity_poly.type
_entity_poly.pdbx_seq_one_letter_code
_entity_poly.pdbx_strand_id
1 'polypeptide(L)'
;MSRTNRILFSARTALGYTPHHEENGNFVKANGTTVKLCDCLRISCPGCHVPCRQCGSRMCGPACQKGRDFVPLVVGCKCDPTPPIYHPFLEKEEKCDCPCHSSDL
;
A
#
# COMPACT_ATOMS: atom_id res chain seq x y z
N MET A 1 -30.87 18.60 -9.76
CA MET A 1 -30.15 17.57 -10.55
C MET A 1 -29.18 18.36 -11.42
N SER A 2 -27.86 18.36 -11.26
CA SER A 2 -26.94 17.26 -11.03
C SER A 2 -25.80 17.70 -10.10
N ARG A 3 -25.47 16.84 -9.13
CA ARG A 3 -24.30 16.98 -8.25
C ARG A 3 -23.15 16.29 -8.97
N THR A 4 -22.12 17.03 -9.40
CA THR A 4 -20.86 16.38 -9.82
C THR A 4 -19.87 16.50 -8.68
N ASN A 5 -19.52 15.33 -8.16
CA ASN A 5 -18.80 15.12 -6.92
C ASN A 5 -17.40 15.73 -6.92
N ARG A 6 -17.03 16.28 -5.76
CA ARG A 6 -15.69 16.63 -5.33
C ARG A 6 -14.77 15.41 -5.46
N ILE A 7 -13.88 15.41 -6.46
CA ILE A 7 -12.70 14.54 -6.47
C ILE A 7 -11.61 15.29 -5.66
N LEU A 8 -11.63 15.10 -4.34
CA LEU A 8 -10.49 15.40 -3.48
C LEU A 8 -9.56 14.18 -3.50
N PHE A 9 -8.83 14.01 -4.61
CA PHE A 9 -7.68 13.10 -4.66
C PHE A 9 -6.46 13.91 -4.22
N SER A 10 -6.29 14.07 -2.91
CA SER A 10 -5.15 14.78 -2.32
C SER A 10 -3.91 13.87 -2.31
N ALA A 11 -3.32 13.69 -3.48
CA ALA A 11 -1.89 13.42 -3.59
C ALA A 11 -1.42 14.19 -4.82
N ARG A 12 -0.80 15.36 -4.59
CA ARG A 12 -0.08 16.07 -5.65
C ARG A 12 1.12 15.21 -6.03
N THR A 13 0.94 14.23 -6.92
CA THR A 13 2.03 13.47 -7.52
C THR A 13 2.83 14.43 -8.40
N ALA A 14 3.97 14.89 -7.89
CA ALA A 14 4.81 15.87 -8.58
C ALA A 14 5.32 15.42 -9.97
N LEU A 15 5.11 14.16 -10.38
CA LEU A 15 5.70 13.56 -11.61
C LEU A 15 4.83 12.47 -12.29
N GLY A 16 3.51 12.43 -12.09
CA GLY A 16 2.65 11.41 -12.74
C GLY A 16 2.95 9.95 -12.33
N TYR A 17 3.71 9.76 -11.25
CA TYR A 17 4.05 8.46 -10.72
C TYR A 17 2.92 7.91 -9.85
N THR A 18 2.38 6.75 -10.23
CA THR A 18 1.43 5.97 -9.43
C THR A 18 2.18 4.80 -8.80
N PRO A 19 2.18 4.62 -7.47
CA PRO A 19 2.84 3.47 -6.84
C PRO A 19 2.21 2.15 -7.29
N HIS A 20 3.00 1.24 -7.87
CA HIS A 20 2.53 -0.02 -8.43
C HIS A 20 3.60 -1.12 -8.34
N HIS A 21 3.22 -2.33 -8.74
CA HIS A 21 4.14 -3.44 -8.93
C HIS A 21 4.26 -3.79 -10.41
N GLU A 22 5.47 -4.08 -10.87
CA GLU A 22 5.70 -4.58 -12.24
C GLU A 22 5.27 -6.05 -12.38
N GLU A 23 5.40 -6.60 -13.59
CA GLU A 23 5.01 -7.98 -13.93
C GLU A 23 5.64 -9.07 -13.04
N ASN A 24 6.85 -8.82 -12.53
CA ASN A 24 7.55 -9.75 -11.64
C ASN A 24 7.09 -9.65 -10.18
N GLY A 25 6.23 -8.67 -9.87
CA GLY A 25 5.76 -8.38 -8.52
C GLY A 25 6.75 -7.60 -7.67
N ASN A 26 7.73 -6.92 -8.29
CA ASN A 26 8.59 -5.97 -7.58
C ASN A 26 7.90 -4.60 -7.51
N PHE A 27 8.05 -3.91 -6.39
CA PHE A 27 7.57 -2.54 -6.24
C PHE A 27 8.41 -1.59 -7.09
N VAL A 28 7.76 -0.75 -7.88
CA VAL A 28 8.42 0.28 -8.70
C VAL A 28 8.47 1.57 -7.89
N LYS A 29 9.67 2.08 -7.57
CA LYS A 29 9.85 3.37 -6.85
C LYS A 29 9.67 4.56 -7.79
N ALA A 30 9.47 5.75 -7.22
CA ALA A 30 9.33 7.01 -7.97
C ALA A 30 10.50 7.32 -8.92
N ASN A 31 11.71 6.82 -8.63
CA ASN A 31 12.89 6.97 -9.49
C ASN A 31 13.02 5.89 -10.58
N GLY A 32 11.99 5.06 -10.78
CA GLY A 32 11.97 3.97 -11.78
C GLY A 32 12.70 2.69 -11.38
N THR A 33 13.44 2.67 -10.27
CA THR A 33 14.12 1.43 -9.82
C THR A 33 13.17 0.53 -9.04
N THR A 34 13.35 -0.79 -9.16
CA THR A 34 12.47 -1.77 -8.53
C THR A 34 13.07 -2.40 -7.27
N VAL A 35 12.20 -2.88 -6.38
CA VAL A 35 12.60 -3.53 -5.13
C VAL A 35 11.61 -4.62 -4.74
N LYS A 36 12.13 -5.73 -4.19
CA LYS A 36 11.28 -6.75 -3.57
C LYS A 36 10.79 -6.24 -2.22
N LEU A 37 9.48 -6.04 -2.10
CA LEU A 37 8.83 -5.61 -0.87
C LEU A 37 7.60 -6.48 -0.64
N CYS A 38 7.49 -7.06 0.55
CA CYS A 38 6.31 -7.84 0.94
C CYS A 38 5.14 -6.90 1.25
N ASP A 39 3.89 -7.36 1.07
CA ASP A 39 2.70 -6.57 1.40
C ASP A 39 2.54 -6.28 2.90
N CYS A 40 3.34 -6.93 3.75
CA CYS A 40 3.48 -6.55 5.16
C CYS A 40 4.36 -5.31 5.39
N LEU A 41 4.93 -4.73 4.33
CA LEU A 41 5.75 -3.52 4.30
C LEU A 41 7.09 -3.59 5.06
N ARG A 42 7.47 -4.78 5.55
CA ARG A 42 8.79 -5.01 6.16
C ARG A 42 9.86 -5.22 5.09
N ILE A 43 10.91 -4.42 5.16
CA ILE A 43 12.13 -4.59 4.35
C ILE A 43 12.74 -5.95 4.65
N SER A 44 13.26 -6.63 3.63
CA SER A 44 13.91 -7.95 3.73
C SER A 44 12.99 -9.09 4.22
N CYS A 45 11.68 -8.89 4.26
CA CYS A 45 10.74 -9.98 4.56
C CYS A 45 10.83 -11.05 3.45
N PRO A 46 11.10 -12.33 3.78
CA PRO A 46 11.15 -13.40 2.78
C PRO A 46 9.75 -13.84 2.29
N GLY A 47 8.69 -13.17 2.78
CA GLY A 47 7.29 -13.55 2.61
C GLY A 47 6.71 -14.12 3.90
N CYS A 48 5.65 -13.49 4.40
CA CYS A 48 4.96 -13.88 5.64
C CYS A 48 3.51 -14.28 5.44
N HIS A 49 3.01 -14.22 4.20
CA HIS A 49 1.64 -14.57 3.87
C HIS A 49 1.53 -16.04 3.44
N VAL A 50 0.29 -16.50 3.31
CA VAL A 50 0.00 -17.79 2.66
C VAL A 50 0.45 -17.75 1.19
N PRO A 51 0.86 -18.88 0.60
CA PRO A 51 1.27 -18.91 -0.80
C PRO A 51 0.18 -18.35 -1.73
N CYS A 52 0.56 -17.37 -2.55
CA CYS A 52 -0.34 -16.75 -3.52
C CYS A 52 -0.82 -17.78 -4.53
N ARG A 53 -2.14 -17.84 -4.78
CA ARG A 53 -2.74 -18.78 -5.75
C ARG A 53 -2.34 -18.51 -7.21
N GLN A 54 -1.89 -17.28 -7.52
CA GLN A 54 -1.53 -16.89 -8.89
C GLN A 54 -0.04 -17.09 -9.19
N CYS A 55 0.85 -16.78 -8.24
CA CYS A 55 2.30 -16.79 -8.48
C CYS A 55 3.12 -17.66 -7.51
N GLY A 56 2.49 -18.28 -6.50
CA GLY A 56 3.15 -19.10 -5.49
C GLY A 56 3.95 -18.34 -4.43
N SER A 57 4.21 -17.04 -4.62
CA SER A 57 4.95 -16.20 -3.67
C SER A 57 4.24 -16.08 -2.32
N ARG A 58 5.00 -15.96 -1.24
CA ARG A 58 4.50 -15.63 0.11
C ARG A 58 4.55 -14.13 0.44
N MET A 59 4.87 -13.30 -0.55
CA MET A 59 5.00 -11.85 -0.39
C MET A 59 3.70 -11.10 -0.71
N CYS A 60 2.78 -11.73 -1.44
CA CYS A 60 1.49 -11.15 -1.78
C CYS A 60 0.54 -11.20 -0.58
N GLY A 61 -0.17 -10.12 -0.31
CA GLY A 61 -1.25 -10.04 0.66
C GLY A 61 -2.57 -10.53 0.04
N PRO A 62 -3.64 -9.72 0.07
CA PRO A 62 -4.94 -10.14 -0.46
C PRO A 62 -4.99 -10.28 -1.99
N ALA A 63 -4.08 -9.62 -2.71
CA ALA A 63 -3.99 -9.68 -4.17
C ALA A 63 -2.55 -9.96 -4.61
N CYS A 64 -2.40 -10.65 -5.76
CA CYS A 64 -1.09 -10.93 -6.35
C CYS A 64 -0.33 -9.62 -6.64
N GLN A 65 0.97 -9.58 -6.32
CA GLN A 65 1.83 -8.44 -6.64
C GLN A 65 2.12 -8.32 -8.14
N LYS A 66 2.07 -9.40 -8.91
CA LYS A 66 2.45 -9.37 -10.33
C LYS A 66 1.53 -8.47 -11.14
N GLY A 67 2.07 -7.34 -11.60
CA GLY A 67 1.41 -6.40 -12.51
C GLY A 67 0.23 -5.63 -11.93
N ARG A 68 0.08 -5.54 -10.61
CA ARG A 68 -1.01 -4.76 -10.00
C ARG A 68 -0.66 -3.28 -9.91
N ASP A 69 -1.68 -2.44 -10.02
CA ASP A 69 -1.60 -0.98 -10.09
C ASP A 69 -1.73 -0.27 -8.74
N PHE A 70 -1.65 -1.02 -7.63
CA PHE A 70 -1.75 -0.49 -6.28
C PHE A 70 -0.74 -1.11 -5.31
N VAL A 71 -0.55 -0.43 -4.18
CA VAL A 71 0.27 -0.90 -3.05
C VAL A 71 -0.42 -0.64 -1.71
N PRO A 72 -0.17 -1.46 -0.68
CA PRO A 72 -0.52 -1.10 0.68
C PRO A 72 0.30 0.12 1.13
N LEU A 73 -0.35 1.18 1.60
CA LEU A 73 0.35 2.35 2.16
C LEU A 73 0.69 2.17 3.64
N VAL A 74 -0.14 1.40 4.35
CA VAL A 74 -0.02 1.13 5.77
C VAL A 74 -0.57 -0.27 6.09
N VAL A 75 0.03 -0.95 7.06
CA VAL A 75 -0.45 -2.21 7.63
C VAL A 75 -0.61 -2.03 9.14
N GLY A 76 -1.84 -2.25 9.63
CA GLY A 76 -2.22 -2.05 11.02
C GLY A 76 -2.88 -0.70 11.30
N CYS A 77 -3.37 -0.52 12.52
CA CYS A 77 -4.00 0.70 13.02
C CYS A 77 -3.12 1.38 14.08
N LYS A 78 -3.18 2.71 14.20
CA LYS A 78 -2.57 3.44 15.34
C LYS A 78 -3.16 3.02 16.70
N CYS A 79 -4.35 2.44 16.69
CA CYS A 79 -5.08 1.94 17.84
C CYS A 79 -4.67 0.53 18.28
N ASP A 80 -3.94 -0.21 17.45
CA ASP A 80 -3.51 -1.56 17.80
C ASP A 80 -2.36 -1.48 18.83
N PRO A 81 -2.19 -2.51 19.70
CA PRO A 81 -1.02 -2.60 20.58
C PRO A 81 0.30 -2.65 19.81
N THR A 82 0.26 -3.05 18.53
CA THR A 82 1.42 -3.08 17.63
C THR A 82 1.42 -1.82 16.77
N PRO A 83 2.53 -1.07 16.69
CA PRO A 83 2.61 0.11 15.84
C PRO A 83 2.33 -0.23 14.36
N PRO A 84 1.59 0.65 13.63
CA PRO A 84 1.36 0.45 12.21
C PRO A 84 2.68 0.55 11.44
N ILE A 85 2.80 -0.27 10.40
CA ILE A 85 3.94 -0.27 9.49
C ILE A 85 3.56 0.57 8.28
N TYR A 86 4.32 1.63 8.03
CA TYR A 86 4.15 2.49 6.87
C TYR A 86 5.00 2.03 5.70
N HIS A 87 4.55 2.31 4.48
CA HIS A 87 5.28 1.95 3.28
C HIS A 87 6.67 2.62 3.28
N PRO A 88 7.78 1.86 3.21
CA PRO A 88 9.12 2.39 3.46
C PRO A 88 9.66 3.34 2.38
N PHE A 89 9.01 3.38 1.21
CA PHE A 89 9.43 4.21 0.07
C PHE A 89 8.41 5.27 -0.35
N LEU A 90 7.33 5.45 0.42
CA LEU A 90 6.31 6.46 0.13
C LEU A 90 6.19 7.41 1.31
N GLU A 91 5.77 8.64 1.03
CA GLU A 91 5.47 9.61 2.07
C GLU A 91 4.32 9.11 2.94
N LYS A 92 4.40 9.40 4.23
CA LYS A 92 3.38 8.95 5.19
C LYS A 92 2.15 9.85 5.07
N GLU A 93 0.99 9.24 4.85
CA GLU A 93 -0.26 9.90 5.18
C GLU A 93 -0.53 9.71 6.68
N GLU A 94 -0.59 10.81 7.43
CA GLU A 94 -0.78 10.75 8.88
C GLU A 94 -2.22 10.39 9.30
N LYS A 95 -3.11 10.21 8.33
CA LYS A 95 -4.54 10.03 8.56
C LYS A 95 -4.83 8.58 8.96
N CYS A 96 -5.47 8.43 10.13
CA CYS A 96 -5.98 7.15 10.61
C CYS A 96 -7.48 7.12 10.32
N ASP A 97 -7.89 6.38 9.29
CA ASP A 97 -9.32 6.22 8.92
C ASP A 97 -9.96 4.99 9.59
N CYS A 98 -9.48 4.58 10.78
CA CYS A 98 -10.09 3.48 11.53
C CYS A 98 -11.48 3.89 12.07
N PRO A 99 -12.42 2.94 12.24
CA PRO A 99 -13.67 3.15 12.97
C PRO A 99 -13.45 3.54 14.45
N CYS A 100 -12.25 3.34 14.98
CA CYS A 100 -11.88 3.70 16.35
C CYS A 100 -11.84 5.23 16.60
N HIS A 101 -11.90 6.04 15.54
CA HIS A 101 -11.99 7.51 15.61
C HIS A 101 -13.30 8.07 15.03
N SER A 102 -14.29 7.23 14.66
CA SER A 102 -15.57 7.71 14.12
C SER A 102 -16.62 8.04 15.19
N SER A 103 -16.19 8.30 16.42
CA SER A 103 -17.08 8.71 17.51
C SER A 103 -16.51 9.92 18.25
N ASP A 104 -16.42 11.04 17.54
CA ASP A 104 -16.63 12.35 18.15
C ASP A 104 -18.09 12.74 17.86
N LEU A 105 -18.92 12.67 18.90
CA LEU A 105 -20.27 13.23 18.97
C LEU A 105 -20.24 14.75 18.78
#